data_AF-A0A7W7SUD7-F1
#
_entry.id   AF-A0A7W7SUD7-F1
#
_cell.length_a   1.000
_cell.length_b   1.000
_cell.length_c   1.000
_cell.angle_alpha   90.00
_cell.angle_beta   90.00
_cell.angle_gamma   90.00
#
_symmetry.space_group_name_H-M   'P 1'
#
loop_
_entity.id
_entity.type
_entity.pdbx_description
1 polymer ?
#
loop_
_entity_poly.entity_id
_entity_poly.type
_entity_poly.pdbx_seq_one_letter_code
_entity_poly.pdbx_strand_id
1 'polypeptide(L)'
;MSTPAAPNPATALLPDGICAVVVAAGEGTRLRPLTEHRPKALCPVGNVPLLDRVLARLAGLGLTGPDRVAVNACYLGEQVVEHVGSRAHLSVESGGLLGTAGALANLRDWIDGRGVLVGNADGYLADPPAPPGADIAALLSGWDGRTVRLLGQPITGPDEPGSFSGHRFAGWSLLPWHRVRELPLERAELVRTVWRPAEAAGELTVVSFSGTYLDTGTPADYLAANLHAAAGENLIHPTATVTGACQQSIVGPGAVVRGTVTRSVVWAGAEVAEGERLTEVLRVGRDVTVPAGAR
;
A
#
# COMPACT_ATOMS: atom_id res chain seq x y z
N MET A 1 -23.59 31.44 -0.93
CA MET A 1 -23.78 30.45 -2.01
C MET A 1 -22.38 30.07 -2.47
N SER A 2 -21.86 28.93 -2.02
CA SER A 2 -20.52 28.49 -2.40
C SER A 2 -20.58 27.87 -3.79
N THR A 3 -19.80 28.42 -4.71
CA THR A 3 -19.58 27.88 -6.05
C THR A 3 -19.03 26.46 -5.92
N PRO A 4 -19.58 25.45 -6.62
CA PRO A 4 -18.98 24.12 -6.61
C PRO A 4 -17.58 24.21 -7.22
N ALA A 5 -16.60 23.57 -6.56
CA ALA A 5 -15.24 23.48 -7.08
C ALA A 5 -15.27 22.83 -8.47
N ALA A 6 -14.47 23.36 -9.40
CA ALA A 6 -14.33 22.78 -10.74
C ALA A 6 -13.90 21.31 -10.61
N PRO A 7 -14.48 20.38 -11.39
CA PRO A 7 -14.11 18.96 -11.32
C PRO A 7 -12.62 18.80 -11.63
N ASN A 8 -11.96 17.94 -10.86
CA ASN A 8 -10.57 17.56 -11.11
C ASN A 8 -10.47 16.95 -12.53
N PRO A 9 -9.55 17.39 -13.40
CA PRO A 9 -9.39 16.81 -14.73
C PRO A 9 -9.12 15.29 -14.73
N ALA A 10 -8.72 14.70 -13.60
CA ALA A 10 -8.63 13.25 -13.42
C ALA A 10 -10.00 12.53 -13.46
N THR A 11 -11.09 13.19 -13.06
CA THR A 11 -12.44 12.59 -13.00
C THR A 11 -13.08 12.41 -14.37
N ALA A 12 -12.62 13.13 -15.40
CA ALA A 12 -13.12 13.03 -16.77
C ALA A 12 -12.59 11.80 -17.55
N LEU A 13 -11.75 10.97 -16.92
CA LEU A 13 -10.97 9.91 -17.58
C LEU A 13 -11.27 8.50 -17.09
N LEU A 14 -12.14 8.28 -16.11
CA LEU A 14 -12.52 6.93 -15.73
C LEU A 14 -13.50 6.37 -16.77
N PRO A 15 -13.13 5.36 -17.57
CA PRO A 15 -14.12 4.66 -18.38
C PRO A 15 -15.13 4.00 -17.43
N ASP A 16 -16.41 4.01 -17.76
CA ASP A 16 -17.51 3.40 -16.97
C ASP A 16 -17.35 1.88 -16.71
N GLY A 17 -16.22 1.28 -17.07
CA GLY A 17 -15.89 -0.13 -16.90
C GLY A 17 -14.63 -0.40 -16.06
N ILE A 18 -14.22 0.48 -15.14
CA ILE A 18 -13.10 0.23 -14.21
C ILE A 18 -13.58 0.06 -12.77
N CYS A 19 -13.04 -0.94 -12.08
CA CYS A 19 -13.08 -1.06 -10.62
C CYS A 19 -11.68 -1.21 -10.05
N ALA A 20 -11.54 -1.03 -8.74
CA ALA A 20 -10.29 -1.24 -8.03
C ALA A 20 -10.38 -2.39 -7.02
N VAL A 21 -9.29 -3.14 -6.90
CA VAL A 21 -9.10 -4.15 -5.86
C VAL A 21 -7.82 -3.83 -5.11
N VAL A 22 -7.93 -3.65 -3.80
CA VAL A 22 -6.79 -3.49 -2.91
C VAL A 22 -6.44 -4.83 -2.28
N VAL A 23 -5.20 -5.27 -2.50
CA VAL A 23 -4.71 -6.51 -1.88
C VAL A 23 -4.10 -6.19 -0.52
N ALA A 24 -4.76 -6.66 0.55
CA ALA A 24 -4.43 -6.37 1.95
C ALA A 24 -4.40 -7.62 2.86
N ALA A 25 -4.57 -8.83 2.31
CA ALA A 25 -4.70 -10.06 3.07
C ALA A 25 -3.40 -10.64 3.66
N GLY A 26 -2.23 -10.21 3.20
CA GLY A 26 -0.95 -10.84 3.50
C GLY A 26 -0.50 -10.73 4.97
N GLU A 27 0.18 -11.77 5.46
CA GLU A 27 0.64 -11.86 6.86
C GLU A 27 1.77 -10.89 7.23
N GLY A 28 2.62 -10.51 6.27
CA GLY A 28 3.78 -9.65 6.55
C GLY A 28 4.76 -10.27 7.57
N THR A 29 5.04 -11.57 7.44
CA THR A 29 5.83 -12.34 8.43
C THR A 29 7.23 -11.77 8.71
N ARG A 30 7.85 -11.14 7.71
CA ARG A 30 9.16 -10.47 7.81
C ARG A 30 9.15 -9.20 8.68
N LEU A 31 7.98 -8.68 9.03
CA LEU A 31 7.82 -7.53 9.94
C LEU A 31 7.50 -7.96 11.38
N ARG A 32 7.44 -9.26 11.69
CA ARG A 32 7.18 -9.71 13.06
C ARG A 32 8.29 -9.19 14.01
N PRO A 33 7.96 -8.85 15.26
CA PRO A 33 6.64 -9.00 15.91
C PRO A 33 5.63 -7.86 15.60
N LEU A 34 5.98 -6.85 14.80
CA LEU A 34 5.06 -5.72 14.52
C LEU A 34 3.73 -6.21 13.94
N THR A 35 3.80 -7.17 13.02
CA THR A 35 2.61 -7.70 12.34
C THR A 35 1.76 -8.64 13.19
N GLU A 36 2.24 -9.04 14.36
CA GLU A 36 1.43 -9.81 15.34
C GLU A 36 0.40 -8.91 16.05
N HIS A 37 0.69 -7.61 16.14
CA HIS A 37 -0.24 -6.63 16.72
C HIS A 37 -1.24 -6.08 15.69
N ARG A 38 -0.83 -6.00 14.42
CA ARG A 38 -1.57 -5.31 13.36
C ARG A 38 -1.17 -5.83 11.97
N PRO A 39 -2.10 -6.10 11.04
CA PRO A 39 -1.74 -6.55 9.70
C PRO A 39 -0.90 -5.50 8.96
N LYS A 40 -0.01 -5.93 8.06
CA LYS A 40 0.91 -5.03 7.32
C LYS A 40 0.17 -3.87 6.65
N ALA A 41 -1.02 -4.13 6.09
CA ALA A 41 -1.87 -3.12 5.46
C ALA A 41 -2.26 -1.95 6.40
N LEU A 42 -2.29 -2.17 7.70
CA LEU A 42 -2.63 -1.15 8.69
C LEU A 42 -1.40 -0.57 9.41
N CYS A 43 -0.19 -1.05 9.11
CA CYS A 43 1.05 -0.46 9.62
C CYS A 43 1.20 0.99 9.11
N PRO A 44 1.42 1.98 9.99
CA PRO A 44 1.51 3.38 9.59
C PRO A 44 2.88 3.75 9.01
N VAL A 45 2.88 4.37 7.83
CA VAL A 45 4.04 5.13 7.35
C VAL A 45 3.73 6.61 7.51
N GLY A 46 4.55 7.37 8.22
CA GLY A 46 4.30 8.79 8.51
C GLY A 46 2.95 9.02 9.18
N ASN A 47 2.61 8.18 10.17
CA ASN A 47 1.33 8.18 10.89
C ASN A 47 0.06 7.89 10.06
N VAL A 48 0.20 7.45 8.80
CA VAL A 48 -0.92 7.06 7.94
C VAL A 48 -0.81 5.58 7.56
N PRO A 49 -1.84 4.74 7.81
CA PRO A 49 -1.86 3.34 7.39
C PRO A 49 -1.60 3.16 5.90
N LEU A 50 -0.85 2.12 5.52
CA LEU A 50 -0.58 1.81 4.10
C LEU A 50 -1.87 1.66 3.29
N LEU A 51 -2.90 1.00 3.85
CA LEU A 51 -4.21 0.84 3.24
C LEU A 51 -4.89 2.18 2.96
N ASP A 52 -4.84 3.12 3.91
CA ASP A 52 -5.43 4.45 3.70
C ASP A 52 -4.70 5.24 2.61
N ARG A 53 -3.39 5.05 2.47
CA ARG A 53 -2.62 5.65 1.37
C ARG A 53 -3.02 5.10 0.01
N VAL A 54 -3.39 3.82 -0.08
CA VAL A 54 -3.93 3.21 -1.30
C VAL A 54 -5.34 3.73 -1.59
N LEU A 55 -6.22 3.73 -0.60
CA LEU A 55 -7.60 4.23 -0.73
C LEU A 55 -7.64 5.72 -1.09
N ALA A 56 -6.72 6.54 -0.56
CA ALA A 56 -6.62 7.95 -0.91
C ALA A 56 -6.26 8.16 -2.39
N ARG A 57 -5.40 7.32 -2.96
CA ARG A 57 -5.07 7.38 -4.40
C ARG A 57 -6.24 6.98 -5.27
N LEU A 58 -6.96 5.92 -4.90
CA LEU A 58 -8.19 5.53 -5.57
C LEU A 58 -9.22 6.67 -5.53
N ALA A 59 -9.40 7.29 -4.37
CA ALA A 59 -10.30 8.43 -4.23
C ALA A 59 -9.87 9.63 -5.09
N GLY A 60 -8.57 9.88 -5.24
CA GLY A 60 -8.04 10.91 -6.14
C GLY A 60 -8.33 10.66 -7.63
N LEU A 61 -8.53 9.40 -8.02
CA LEU A 61 -9.03 9.01 -9.34
C LEU A 61 -10.55 9.09 -9.47
N GLY A 62 -11.29 9.22 -8.36
CA GLY A 62 -12.76 9.10 -8.33
C GLY A 62 -13.26 7.68 -8.09
N LEU A 63 -12.38 6.73 -7.75
CA LEU A 63 -12.75 5.36 -7.39
C LEU A 63 -13.00 5.28 -5.87
N THR A 64 -14.28 5.38 -5.49
CA THR A 64 -14.70 5.37 -4.07
C THR A 64 -15.94 4.51 -3.86
N GLY A 65 -16.08 3.94 -2.66
CA GLY A 65 -17.29 3.24 -2.24
C GLY A 65 -17.32 1.77 -2.66
N PRO A 66 -18.26 0.99 -2.10
CA PRO A 66 -18.30 -0.47 -2.23
C PRO A 66 -18.65 -0.97 -3.63
N ASP A 67 -19.24 -0.12 -4.49
CA ASP A 67 -19.58 -0.49 -5.86
C ASP A 67 -18.38 -0.38 -6.82
N ARG A 68 -17.31 0.29 -6.40
CA ARG A 68 -16.14 0.61 -7.25
C ARG A 68 -14.81 0.14 -6.67
N VAL A 69 -14.72 -0.02 -5.35
CA VAL A 69 -13.50 -0.46 -4.67
C VAL A 69 -13.81 -1.70 -3.83
N ALA A 70 -12.96 -2.71 -3.94
CA ALA A 70 -12.94 -3.86 -3.06
C ALA A 70 -11.61 -3.95 -2.30
N VAL A 71 -11.63 -4.48 -1.08
CA VAL A 71 -10.44 -4.77 -0.27
C VAL A 71 -10.55 -6.23 0.18
N ASN A 72 -9.53 -7.04 -0.09
CA ASN A 72 -9.48 -8.39 0.45
C ASN A 72 -8.84 -8.43 1.84
N ALA A 73 -9.24 -9.38 2.67
CA ALA A 73 -8.72 -9.56 4.02
C ALA A 73 -8.60 -11.04 4.37
N CYS A 74 -7.55 -11.42 5.10
CA CYS A 74 -7.36 -12.78 5.61
C CYS A 74 -6.69 -12.73 7.00
N TYR A 75 -5.37 -12.47 7.04
CA TYR A 75 -4.63 -12.39 8.29
C TYR A 75 -5.04 -11.15 9.10
N LEU A 76 -5.42 -11.37 10.38
CA LEU A 76 -6.04 -10.36 11.24
C LEU A 76 -7.19 -9.62 10.52
N GLY A 77 -7.96 -10.35 9.70
CA GLY A 77 -8.91 -9.78 8.76
C GLY A 77 -9.99 -8.93 9.40
N GLU A 78 -10.39 -9.23 10.65
CA GLU A 78 -11.33 -8.41 11.42
C GLU A 78 -10.85 -6.96 11.58
N GLN A 79 -9.55 -6.74 11.83
CA GLN A 79 -9.00 -5.38 11.93
C GLN A 79 -9.08 -4.64 10.59
N VAL A 80 -8.85 -5.34 9.47
CA VAL A 80 -8.97 -4.76 8.12
C VAL A 80 -10.42 -4.42 7.82
N VAL A 81 -11.35 -5.33 8.13
CA VAL A 81 -12.80 -5.15 7.96
C VAL A 81 -13.29 -3.94 8.76
N GLU A 82 -12.95 -3.87 10.04
CA GLU A 82 -13.33 -2.75 10.91
C GLU A 82 -12.75 -1.44 10.40
N HIS A 83 -11.46 -1.42 10.05
CA HIS A 83 -10.79 -0.22 9.54
C HIS A 83 -11.44 0.28 8.26
N VAL A 84 -11.69 -0.59 7.28
CA VAL A 84 -12.27 -0.22 5.97
C VAL A 84 -13.71 0.27 6.10
N GLY A 85 -14.55 -0.45 6.85
CA GLY A 85 -15.97 -0.14 7.01
C GLY A 85 -16.69 -0.03 5.66
N SER A 86 -17.52 1.01 5.49
CA SER A 86 -18.33 1.22 4.29
C SER A 86 -17.57 1.83 3.10
N ARG A 87 -16.25 2.03 3.20
CA ARG A 87 -15.46 2.70 2.15
C ARG A 87 -15.23 1.83 0.91
N ALA A 88 -15.35 0.52 1.05
CA ALA A 88 -15.13 -0.47 -0.01
C ALA A 88 -15.94 -1.75 0.25
N HIS A 89 -16.10 -2.58 -0.78
CA HIS A 89 -16.58 -3.94 -0.65
C HIS A 89 -15.51 -4.80 0.02
N LEU A 90 -15.91 -5.67 0.94
CA LEU A 90 -15.00 -6.50 1.71
C LEU A 90 -15.04 -7.95 1.23
N SER A 91 -13.90 -8.48 0.82
CA SER A 91 -13.72 -9.87 0.40
C SER A 91 -12.88 -10.61 1.45
N VAL A 92 -13.54 -11.29 2.38
CA VAL A 92 -12.87 -11.98 3.49
C VAL A 92 -12.57 -13.44 3.10
N GLU A 93 -11.29 -13.82 3.16
CA GLU A 93 -10.79 -15.14 2.78
C GLU A 93 -10.78 -16.09 3.99
N SER A 94 -11.96 -16.57 4.40
CA SER A 94 -12.10 -17.44 5.59
C SER A 94 -11.42 -18.80 5.46
N GLY A 95 -11.14 -19.26 4.23
CA GLY A 95 -10.46 -20.54 3.93
C GLY A 95 -8.92 -20.47 3.96
N GLY A 96 -8.35 -19.30 4.27
CA GLY A 96 -6.91 -19.04 4.21
C GLY A 96 -6.50 -18.29 2.94
N LEU A 97 -5.22 -17.90 2.89
CA LEU A 97 -4.68 -17.00 1.87
C LEU A 97 -4.83 -17.56 0.45
N LEU A 98 -5.53 -16.80 -0.40
CA LEU A 98 -5.70 -17.09 -1.83
C LEU A 98 -4.60 -16.49 -2.71
N GLY A 99 -3.72 -15.65 -2.16
CA GLY A 99 -2.72 -14.92 -2.94
C GLY A 99 -3.35 -13.85 -3.83
N THR A 100 -2.52 -13.07 -4.52
CA THR A 100 -3.01 -11.90 -5.29
C THR A 100 -3.95 -12.29 -6.44
N ALA A 101 -3.71 -13.39 -7.14
CA ALA A 101 -4.57 -13.82 -8.25
C ALA A 101 -5.84 -14.52 -7.75
N GLY A 102 -5.73 -15.36 -6.71
CA GLY A 102 -6.88 -16.02 -6.11
C GLY A 102 -7.85 -15.02 -5.46
N ALA A 103 -7.33 -13.93 -4.87
CA ALA A 103 -8.16 -12.83 -4.35
C ALA A 103 -9.03 -12.18 -5.44
N LEU A 104 -8.46 -11.95 -6.63
CA LEU A 104 -9.21 -11.43 -7.78
C LEU A 104 -10.21 -12.46 -8.31
N ALA A 105 -9.84 -13.75 -8.33
CA ALA A 105 -10.77 -14.83 -8.70
C ALA A 105 -11.97 -14.90 -7.74
N ASN A 106 -11.75 -14.68 -6.44
CA ASN A 106 -12.81 -14.63 -5.43
C ASN A 106 -13.77 -13.45 -5.62
N LEU A 107 -13.27 -12.37 -6.23
CA LEU A 107 -14.04 -11.16 -6.56
C LEU A 107 -14.62 -11.18 -7.98
N ARG A 108 -14.54 -12.29 -8.73
CA ARG A 108 -14.91 -12.35 -10.14
C ARG A 108 -16.33 -11.81 -10.41
N ASP A 109 -17.30 -12.25 -9.62
CA ASP A 109 -18.71 -11.84 -9.78
C ASP A 109 -18.94 -10.38 -9.37
N TRP A 110 -18.15 -9.85 -8.43
CA TRP A 110 -18.18 -8.43 -8.10
C TRP A 110 -17.56 -7.61 -9.22
N ILE A 111 -16.42 -8.04 -9.78
CA ILE A 111 -15.71 -7.34 -10.87
C ILE A 111 -16.58 -7.24 -12.13
N ASP A 112 -17.31 -8.30 -12.47
CA ASP A 112 -18.37 -8.32 -13.49
C ASP A 112 -18.04 -7.59 -14.81
N GLY A 113 -17.06 -8.10 -15.55
CA GLY A 113 -16.75 -7.54 -16.87
C GLY A 113 -15.85 -6.31 -16.89
N ARG A 114 -15.57 -5.72 -15.72
CA ARG A 114 -14.77 -4.48 -15.60
C ARG A 114 -13.27 -4.76 -15.69
N GLY A 115 -12.53 -3.76 -16.18
CA GLY A 115 -11.08 -3.68 -15.99
C GLY A 115 -10.75 -3.41 -14.52
N VAL A 116 -9.64 -3.97 -14.05
CA VAL A 116 -9.32 -4.00 -12.62
C VAL A 116 -8.00 -3.28 -12.36
N LEU A 117 -8.07 -2.15 -11.66
CA LEU A 117 -6.92 -1.50 -11.09
C LEU A 117 -6.58 -2.17 -9.75
N VAL A 118 -5.44 -2.85 -9.68
CA VAL A 118 -4.99 -3.57 -8.50
C VAL A 118 -3.93 -2.75 -7.78
N GLY A 119 -4.17 -2.43 -6.50
CA GLY A 119 -3.22 -1.74 -5.63
C GLY A 119 -2.80 -2.62 -4.46
N ASN A 120 -1.49 -2.73 -4.21
CA ASN A 120 -0.99 -3.47 -3.06
C ASN A 120 -0.92 -2.56 -1.82
N ALA A 121 -1.50 -3.00 -0.69
CA ALA A 121 -1.44 -2.28 0.58
C ALA A 121 -0.20 -2.67 1.41
N ASP A 122 0.96 -2.81 0.77
CA ASP A 122 2.18 -3.31 1.41
C ASP A 122 3.46 -2.53 1.05
N GLY A 123 3.32 -1.48 0.23
CA GLY A 123 4.42 -0.62 -0.19
C GLY A 123 4.12 0.86 0.05
N TYR A 124 5.18 1.63 0.28
CA TYR A 124 5.11 3.08 0.35
C TYR A 124 5.42 3.67 -1.03
N LEU A 125 4.39 4.23 -1.67
CA LEU A 125 4.51 5.02 -2.90
C LEU A 125 4.44 6.52 -2.53
N ALA A 126 5.33 7.33 -3.07
CA ALA A 126 5.33 8.78 -2.88
C ALA A 126 5.76 9.51 -4.15
N ASP A 127 4.92 10.45 -4.57
CA ASP A 127 5.21 11.39 -5.65
C ASP A 127 4.97 12.82 -5.13
N PRO A 128 6.00 13.46 -4.55
CA PRO A 128 5.86 14.76 -3.91
C PRO A 128 5.18 15.87 -4.74
N PRO A 129 5.39 16.00 -6.07
CA PRO A 129 4.72 17.02 -6.86
C PRO A 129 3.25 16.72 -7.20
N ALA A 130 2.77 15.49 -7.02
CA ALA A 130 1.46 15.06 -7.48
C ALA A 130 0.48 14.81 -6.32
N PRO A 131 -0.78 15.29 -6.39
CA PRO A 131 -1.79 14.86 -5.44
C PRO A 131 -2.02 13.34 -5.59
N PRO A 132 -2.39 12.62 -4.50
CA PRO A 132 -2.68 11.19 -4.58
C PRO A 132 -3.66 10.86 -5.72
N GLY A 133 -3.34 9.84 -6.51
CA GLY A 133 -4.15 9.41 -7.65
C GLY A 133 -3.54 9.85 -8.98
N ALA A 134 -2.99 11.06 -9.08
CA ALA A 134 -2.33 11.51 -10.30
C ALA A 134 -1.10 10.66 -10.66
N ASP A 135 -0.41 10.15 -9.65
CA ASP A 135 0.74 9.25 -9.77
C ASP A 135 0.39 7.90 -10.41
N ILE A 136 -0.84 7.42 -10.23
CA ILE A 136 -1.33 6.15 -10.79
C ILE A 136 -2.26 6.32 -11.99
N ALA A 137 -2.71 7.56 -12.29
CA ALA A 137 -3.57 7.87 -13.43
C ALA A 137 -2.94 7.49 -14.78
N ALA A 138 -1.61 7.51 -14.86
CA ALA A 138 -0.86 7.11 -16.06
C ALA A 138 -1.13 5.66 -16.50
N LEU A 139 -1.53 4.78 -15.58
CA LEU A 139 -1.97 3.42 -15.93
C LEU A 139 -3.23 3.43 -16.80
N LEU A 140 -4.15 4.37 -16.57
CA LEU A 140 -5.45 4.45 -17.24
C LEU A 140 -5.36 5.21 -18.58
N SER A 141 -4.44 6.17 -18.69
CA SER A 141 -4.33 7.03 -19.87
C SER A 141 -4.11 6.23 -21.15
N GLY A 142 -5.04 6.36 -22.11
CA GLY A 142 -4.98 5.65 -23.39
C GLY A 142 -4.98 4.12 -23.25
N TRP A 143 -5.57 3.56 -22.19
CA TRP A 143 -5.69 2.12 -22.05
C TRP A 143 -6.72 1.55 -23.04
N ASP A 144 -6.34 0.45 -23.70
CA ASP A 144 -7.11 -0.21 -24.76
C ASP A 144 -8.12 -1.24 -24.23
N GLY A 145 -8.15 -1.47 -22.91
CA GLY A 145 -8.98 -2.50 -22.27
C GLY A 145 -8.47 -3.93 -22.44
N ARG A 146 -7.31 -4.13 -23.07
CA ARG A 146 -6.76 -5.45 -23.42
C ARG A 146 -5.35 -5.70 -22.87
N THR A 147 -4.53 -4.67 -22.76
CA THR A 147 -3.13 -4.79 -22.36
C THR A 147 -3.01 -4.82 -20.83
N VAL A 148 -2.15 -5.67 -20.28
CA VAL A 148 -1.77 -5.61 -18.85
C VAL A 148 -0.82 -4.43 -18.66
N ARG A 149 -1.08 -3.55 -17.69
CA ARG A 149 -0.16 -2.45 -17.36
C ARG A 149 0.39 -2.59 -15.96
N LEU A 150 1.70 -2.42 -15.81
CA LEU A 150 2.37 -2.36 -14.51
C LEU A 150 2.89 -0.95 -14.28
N LEU A 151 2.75 -0.42 -13.07
CA LEU A 151 3.51 0.75 -12.64
C LEU A 151 4.92 0.27 -12.26
N GLY A 152 5.95 0.89 -12.82
CA GLY A 152 7.32 0.44 -12.62
C GLY A 152 8.29 1.57 -12.30
N GLN A 153 9.14 1.39 -11.30
CA GLN A 153 10.26 2.28 -11.01
C GLN A 153 11.49 1.84 -11.81
N PRO A 154 12.18 2.74 -12.55
CA PRO A 154 13.38 2.40 -13.31
C PRO A 154 14.47 1.79 -12.42
N ILE A 155 15.12 0.73 -12.91
CA ILE A 155 16.29 0.12 -12.24
C ILE A 155 17.56 0.76 -12.79
N THR A 156 18.39 1.31 -11.89
CA THR A 156 19.72 1.85 -12.24
C THR A 156 20.76 0.76 -12.02
N GLY A 157 20.82 -0.24 -12.91
CA GLY A 157 21.71 -1.39 -12.72
C GLY A 157 21.42 -2.55 -13.67
N PRO A 158 22.10 -3.70 -13.50
CA PRO A 158 21.74 -4.91 -14.22
C PRO A 158 20.31 -5.33 -13.88
N ASP A 159 19.67 -6.07 -14.78
CA ASP A 159 18.33 -6.58 -14.55
C ASP A 159 18.26 -7.39 -13.25
N GLU A 160 17.33 -7.00 -12.39
CA GLU A 160 17.07 -7.68 -11.12
C GLU A 160 16.01 -8.77 -11.32
N PRO A 161 16.12 -9.94 -10.63
CA PRO A 161 15.07 -10.95 -10.66
C PRO A 161 13.71 -10.37 -10.28
N GLY A 162 12.70 -10.62 -11.11
CA GLY A 162 11.34 -10.11 -10.89
C GLY A 162 11.06 -8.75 -11.56
N SER A 163 12.03 -8.13 -12.23
CA SER A 163 11.82 -6.94 -13.05
C SER A 163 10.99 -7.21 -14.31
N PHE A 164 10.46 -6.14 -14.88
CA PHE A 164 9.75 -6.12 -16.15
C PHE A 164 10.28 -4.94 -16.98
N SER A 165 10.79 -5.21 -18.18
CA SER A 165 11.29 -4.17 -19.11
C SER A 165 12.22 -3.13 -18.45
N GLY A 166 13.19 -3.56 -17.63
CA GLY A 166 14.13 -2.66 -16.93
C GLY A 166 13.55 -1.88 -15.74
N HIS A 167 12.35 -2.27 -15.26
CA HIS A 167 11.67 -1.62 -14.15
C HIS A 167 11.32 -2.62 -13.04
N ARG A 168 11.33 -2.13 -11.80
CA ARG A 168 10.81 -2.82 -10.62
C ARG A 168 9.34 -2.46 -10.44
N PHE A 169 8.48 -3.45 -10.19
CA PHE A 169 7.06 -3.21 -9.91
C PHE A 169 6.85 -2.27 -8.72
N ALA A 170 6.00 -1.26 -8.89
CA ALA A 170 5.75 -0.18 -7.93
C ALA A 170 4.32 -0.23 -7.34
N GLY A 171 3.86 -1.44 -6.98
CA GLY A 171 2.65 -1.63 -6.17
C GLY A 171 1.30 -1.53 -6.90
N TRP A 172 1.28 -1.19 -8.20
CA TRP A 172 0.05 -1.00 -8.96
C TRP A 172 0.06 -1.69 -10.32
N SER A 173 -1.04 -2.35 -10.66
CA SER A 173 -1.26 -2.92 -12.00
C SER A 173 -2.67 -2.67 -12.49
N LEU A 174 -2.88 -2.66 -13.81
CA LEU A 174 -4.18 -2.58 -14.46
C LEU A 174 -4.38 -3.82 -15.32
N LEU A 175 -5.44 -4.57 -15.05
CA LEU A 175 -5.71 -5.86 -15.66
C LEU A 175 -7.00 -5.81 -16.48
N PRO A 176 -7.01 -6.39 -17.70
CA PRO A 176 -8.21 -6.53 -18.50
C PRO A 176 -9.09 -7.68 -17.97
N TRP A 177 -10.41 -7.54 -18.10
CA TRP A 177 -11.37 -8.55 -17.62
C TRP A 177 -11.09 -9.96 -18.15
N HIS A 178 -10.70 -10.09 -19.41
CA HIS A 178 -10.46 -11.41 -20.02
C HIS A 178 -9.35 -12.20 -19.32
N ARG A 179 -8.38 -11.53 -18.70
CA ARG A 179 -7.35 -12.17 -17.87
C ARG A 179 -7.87 -12.54 -16.49
N VAL A 180 -8.75 -11.70 -15.92
CA VAL A 180 -9.31 -11.88 -14.57
C VAL A 180 -10.34 -13.02 -14.52
N ARG A 181 -11.22 -13.12 -15.52
CA ARG A 181 -12.28 -14.15 -15.56
C ARG A 181 -11.74 -15.58 -15.62
N GLU A 182 -10.50 -15.74 -16.07
CA GLU A 182 -9.81 -17.03 -16.25
C GLU A 182 -8.94 -17.41 -15.04
N LEU A 183 -8.84 -16.54 -14.03
CA LEU A 183 -8.02 -16.79 -12.84
C LEU A 183 -8.57 -17.98 -12.03
N PRO A 184 -7.72 -18.87 -11.51
CA PRO A 184 -8.17 -19.99 -10.69
C PRO A 184 -8.58 -19.51 -9.29
N LEU A 185 -9.64 -20.11 -8.74
CA LEU A 185 -10.07 -19.86 -7.35
C LEU A 185 -9.27 -20.77 -6.40
N GLU A 186 -7.97 -20.49 -6.32
CA GLU A 186 -7.02 -21.19 -5.44
C GLU A 186 -5.86 -20.26 -5.10
N ARG A 187 -4.90 -20.73 -4.30
CA ARG A 187 -3.73 -19.93 -3.95
C ARG A 187 -2.84 -19.67 -5.18
N ALA A 188 -2.85 -18.45 -5.69
CA ALA A 188 -2.12 -18.06 -6.89
C ALA A 188 -1.66 -16.59 -6.86
N GLU A 189 -0.58 -16.27 -7.58
CA GLU A 189 0.02 -14.94 -7.63
C GLU A 189 -0.03 -14.31 -9.02
N LEU A 190 -0.44 -13.04 -9.12
CA LEU A 190 -0.58 -12.29 -10.37
C LEU A 190 0.69 -12.29 -11.21
N VAL A 191 1.87 -12.23 -10.58
CA VAL A 191 3.17 -12.30 -11.26
C VAL A 191 3.24 -13.52 -12.19
N ARG A 192 2.89 -14.70 -11.67
CA ARG A 192 3.03 -15.97 -12.40
C ARG A 192 1.81 -16.26 -13.27
N THR A 193 0.62 -15.89 -12.82
CA THR A 193 -0.64 -16.26 -13.46
C THR A 193 -1.08 -15.27 -14.54
N VAL A 194 -0.67 -14.00 -14.45
CA VAL A 194 -1.11 -12.94 -15.38
C VAL A 194 0.07 -12.22 -16.01
N TRP A 195 0.99 -11.68 -15.21
CA TRP A 195 2.00 -10.73 -15.71
C TRP A 195 3.04 -11.41 -16.60
N ARG A 196 3.65 -12.52 -16.17
CA ARG A 196 4.62 -13.26 -16.99
C ARG A 196 4.00 -13.84 -18.27
N PRO A 197 2.79 -14.44 -18.25
CA PRO A 197 2.10 -14.82 -19.48
C PRO A 197 1.80 -13.64 -20.42
N ALA A 198 1.36 -12.50 -19.90
CA ALA A 198 1.11 -11.30 -20.72
C ALA A 198 2.41 -10.74 -21.32
N GLU A 199 3.50 -10.71 -20.55
CA GLU A 199 4.83 -10.32 -21.02
C GLU A 199 5.31 -11.24 -22.16
N ALA A 200 5.20 -12.56 -21.99
CA ALA A 200 5.58 -13.53 -23.02
C ALA A 200 4.72 -13.40 -24.31
N ALA A 201 3.48 -12.94 -24.19
CA ALA A 201 2.58 -12.69 -25.32
C ALA A 201 2.77 -11.30 -25.96
N GLY A 202 3.63 -10.43 -25.41
CA GLY A 202 3.76 -9.04 -25.85
C GLY A 202 2.56 -8.15 -25.49
N GLU A 203 1.75 -8.57 -24.52
CA GLU A 203 0.53 -7.91 -24.05
C GLU A 203 0.70 -7.25 -22.67
N LEU A 204 1.95 -7.01 -22.26
CA LEU A 204 2.29 -6.28 -21.04
C LEU A 204 3.08 -5.02 -21.38
N THR A 205 2.66 -3.89 -20.81
CA THR A 205 3.41 -2.64 -20.86
C THR A 205 3.74 -2.16 -19.46
N VAL A 206 4.94 -1.60 -19.28
CA VAL A 206 5.31 -0.95 -18.03
C VAL A 206 5.20 0.56 -18.18
N VAL A 207 4.41 1.18 -17.32
CA VAL A 207 4.28 2.63 -17.18
C VAL A 207 5.33 3.09 -16.18
N SER A 208 6.27 3.89 -16.65
CA SER A 208 7.39 4.35 -15.83
C SER A 208 6.91 5.35 -14.76
N PHE A 209 7.36 5.13 -13.52
CA PHE A 209 7.11 5.96 -12.36
C PHE A 209 8.43 6.53 -11.84
N SER A 210 8.53 7.86 -11.83
CA SER A 210 9.74 8.58 -11.43
C SER A 210 9.78 8.97 -9.95
N GLY A 211 8.71 8.75 -9.20
CA GLY A 211 8.68 8.98 -7.76
C GLY A 211 9.36 7.87 -6.98
N THR A 212 9.09 7.84 -5.68
CA THR A 212 9.69 6.89 -4.75
C THR A 212 8.73 5.73 -4.47
N TYR A 213 9.22 4.49 -4.60
CA TYR A 213 8.56 3.30 -4.11
C TYR A 213 9.48 2.52 -3.17
N LEU A 214 8.97 2.13 -2.01
CA LEU A 214 9.68 1.31 -1.02
C LEU A 214 8.78 0.12 -0.60
N ASP A 215 9.23 -1.12 -0.85
CA ASP A 215 8.58 -2.31 -0.30
C ASP A 215 8.80 -2.33 1.21
N THR A 216 7.77 -2.02 2.01
CA THR A 216 7.86 -1.97 3.47
C THR A 216 7.93 -3.38 4.11
N GLY A 217 8.57 -4.33 3.44
CA GLY A 217 8.56 -5.75 3.77
C GLY A 217 9.43 -6.15 4.96
N THR A 218 10.40 -5.33 5.36
CA THR A 218 11.30 -5.59 6.50
C THR A 218 11.32 -4.40 7.46
N PRO A 219 11.79 -4.57 8.72
CA PRO A 219 11.93 -3.45 9.66
C PRO A 219 12.80 -2.31 9.11
N ALA A 220 13.87 -2.64 8.39
CA ALA A 220 14.74 -1.66 7.72
C ALA A 220 13.98 -0.87 6.66
N ASP A 221 13.28 -1.55 5.74
CA ASP A 221 12.56 -0.88 4.66
C ASP A 221 11.38 -0.05 5.19
N TYR A 222 10.70 -0.56 6.22
CA TYR A 222 9.60 0.15 6.86
C TYR A 222 10.07 1.39 7.65
N LEU A 223 11.22 1.31 8.31
CA LEU A 223 11.85 2.50 8.89
C LEU A 223 12.26 3.49 7.79
N ALA A 224 12.89 3.03 6.71
CA ALA A 224 13.29 3.87 5.59
C ALA A 224 12.09 4.62 4.97
N ALA A 225 10.96 3.94 4.79
CA ALA A 225 9.73 4.56 4.31
C ALA A 225 9.19 5.63 5.28
N ASN A 226 9.24 5.37 6.58
CA ASN A 226 8.83 6.35 7.59
C ASN A 226 9.75 7.59 7.60
N LEU A 227 11.07 7.38 7.55
CA LEU A 227 12.04 8.48 7.50
C LEU A 227 11.90 9.30 6.21
N HIS A 228 11.65 8.64 5.08
CA HIS A 228 11.36 9.31 3.83
C HIS A 228 10.07 10.13 3.94
N ALA A 229 9.00 9.57 4.51
CA ALA A 229 7.74 10.30 4.73
C ALA A 229 7.92 11.53 5.65
N ALA A 230 8.90 11.48 6.55
CA ALA A 230 9.26 12.58 7.44
C ALA A 230 10.17 13.64 6.80
N ALA A 231 10.68 13.42 5.58
CA ALA A 231 11.55 14.34 4.87
C ALA A 231 12.76 14.84 5.70
N GLY A 232 13.28 14.01 6.60
CA GLY A 232 14.40 14.35 7.47
C GLY A 232 14.04 15.17 8.72
N GLU A 233 12.75 15.40 8.97
CA GLU A 233 12.21 16.08 10.15
C GLU A 233 11.61 15.11 11.18
N ASN A 234 11.08 15.65 12.27
CA ASN A 234 10.24 14.89 13.20
C ASN A 234 8.77 14.93 12.72
N LEU A 235 8.12 13.78 12.63
CA LEU A 235 6.66 13.70 12.45
C LEU A 235 6.00 13.33 13.77
N ILE A 236 5.62 14.34 14.55
CA ILE A 236 4.95 14.15 15.85
C ILE A 236 3.46 14.38 15.66
N HIS A 237 2.65 13.36 15.93
CA HIS A 237 1.20 13.49 15.88
C HIS A 237 0.72 14.51 16.95
N PRO A 238 -0.27 15.37 16.67
CA PRO A 238 -0.71 16.41 17.61
C PRO A 238 -1.18 15.91 18.98
N THR A 239 -1.62 14.66 19.08
CA THR A 239 -2.05 14.02 20.34
C THR A 239 -0.94 13.30 21.09
N ALA A 240 0.28 13.28 20.56
CA ALA A 240 1.43 12.71 21.24
C ALA A 240 1.97 13.65 22.32
N THR A 241 2.55 13.09 23.38
CA THR A 241 3.25 13.85 24.42
C THR A 241 4.74 13.58 24.32
N VAL A 242 5.53 14.61 24.02
CA VAL A 242 7.01 14.51 23.95
C VAL A 242 7.61 15.49 24.94
N THR A 243 8.17 14.97 26.03
CA THR A 243 8.91 15.76 27.04
C THR A 243 10.42 15.49 26.99
N GLY A 244 10.82 14.40 26.34
CA GLY A 244 12.22 14.05 26.10
C GLY A 244 12.76 14.61 24.79
N ALA A 245 13.78 13.94 24.22
CA ALA A 245 14.43 14.36 22.98
C ALA A 245 13.98 13.51 21.78
N CYS A 246 13.68 14.16 20.65
CA CYS A 246 13.23 13.52 19.42
C CYS A 246 14.02 14.08 18.23
N GLN A 247 14.66 13.20 17.45
CA GLN A 247 15.42 13.58 16.27
C GLN A 247 15.08 12.67 15.08
N GLN A 248 14.65 13.27 13.98
CA GLN A 248 14.28 12.59 12.73
C GLN A 248 13.39 11.37 12.95
N SER A 249 12.41 11.47 13.85
CA SER A 249 11.60 10.33 14.30
C SER A 249 10.12 10.57 14.10
N ILE A 250 9.37 9.48 14.04
CA ILE A 250 7.92 9.47 13.83
C ILE A 250 7.29 9.08 15.16
N VAL A 251 6.41 9.92 15.69
CA VAL A 251 5.69 9.69 16.94
C VAL A 251 4.20 9.68 16.65
N GLY A 252 3.57 8.52 16.86
CA GLY A 252 2.17 8.26 16.55
C GLY A 252 1.17 8.86 17.54
N PRO A 253 -0.12 8.81 17.20
CA PRO A 253 -1.18 9.38 18.04
C PRO A 253 -1.18 8.80 19.45
N GLY A 254 -1.28 9.66 20.46
CA GLY A 254 -1.34 9.26 21.87
C GLY A 254 -0.06 8.63 22.42
N ALA A 255 1.03 8.57 21.65
CA ALA A 255 2.31 8.07 22.13
C ALA A 255 2.94 9.03 23.15
N VAL A 256 3.73 8.50 24.08
CA VAL A 256 4.38 9.27 25.14
C VAL A 256 5.89 9.03 25.11
N VAL A 257 6.67 10.09 24.84
CA VAL A 257 8.13 10.04 24.74
C VAL A 257 8.75 10.92 25.82
N ARG A 258 9.23 10.28 26.89
CA ARG A 258 9.98 10.93 27.99
C ARG A 258 11.50 10.75 27.86
N GLY A 259 11.94 9.70 27.15
CA GLY A 259 13.35 9.42 26.86
C GLY A 259 13.88 10.09 25.60
N THR A 260 14.86 9.48 24.94
CA THR A 260 15.44 9.93 23.68
C THR A 260 15.09 8.96 22.54
N VAL A 261 14.60 9.50 21.42
CA VAL A 261 14.37 8.76 20.17
C VAL A 261 15.09 9.43 19.00
N THR A 262 15.88 8.64 18.25
CA THR A 262 16.61 9.09 17.07
C THR A 262 16.34 8.16 15.90
N ARG A 263 15.94 8.70 14.75
CA ARG A 263 15.66 7.95 13.52
C ARG A 263 14.78 6.72 13.76
N SER A 264 13.73 6.88 14.56
CA SER A 264 12.91 5.77 15.06
C SER A 264 11.42 6.01 14.81
N VAL A 265 10.63 4.95 14.90
CA VAL A 265 9.17 5.02 14.82
C VAL A 265 8.58 4.60 16.16
N VAL A 266 7.77 5.45 16.77
CA VAL A 266 7.01 5.17 17.99
C VAL A 266 5.54 5.08 17.59
N TRP A 267 4.96 3.89 17.64
CA TRP A 267 3.56 3.67 17.23
C TRP A 267 2.55 4.37 18.14
N ALA A 268 1.30 4.43 17.66
CA ALA A 268 0.18 4.95 18.42
C ALA A 268 0.10 4.33 19.82
N GLY A 269 -0.05 5.18 20.85
CA GLY A 269 -0.14 4.77 22.26
C GLY A 269 1.13 4.13 22.85
N ALA A 270 2.24 4.08 22.11
CA ALA A 270 3.48 3.51 22.60
C ALA A 270 4.20 4.47 23.58
N GLU A 271 5.04 3.90 24.44
CA GLU A 271 5.75 4.66 25.48
C GLU A 271 7.26 4.50 25.36
N VAL A 272 7.98 5.60 25.57
CA VAL A 272 9.44 5.64 25.74
C VAL A 272 9.73 6.30 27.08
N ALA A 273 10.23 5.52 28.04
CA ALA A 273 10.38 5.96 29.42
C ALA A 273 11.54 6.95 29.60
N GLU A 274 11.53 7.67 30.71
CA GLU A 274 12.66 8.53 31.10
C GLU A 274 13.93 7.69 31.22
N GLY A 275 15.04 8.18 30.67
CA GLY A 275 16.32 7.46 30.63
C GLY A 275 16.48 6.47 29.48
N GLU A 276 15.41 6.06 28.79
CA GLU A 276 15.55 5.23 27.58
C GLU A 276 16.18 6.01 26.42
N ARG A 277 17.01 5.33 25.63
CA ARG A 277 17.63 5.86 24.41
C ARG A 277 17.45 4.87 23.27
N LEU A 278 16.63 5.25 22.29
CA LEU A 278 16.26 4.41 21.16
C LEU A 278 16.79 5.02 19.86
N THR A 279 17.50 4.22 19.07
CA THR A 279 18.11 4.63 17.80
C THR A 279 17.84 3.60 16.73
N GLU A 280 17.25 4.00 15.61
CA GLU A 280 16.92 3.12 14.47
C GLU A 280 16.09 1.89 14.87
N VAL A 281 15.05 2.14 15.65
CA VAL A 281 14.11 1.10 16.11
C VAL A 281 12.65 1.47 15.84
N LEU A 282 11.80 0.46 15.99
CA LEU A 282 10.34 0.58 15.97
C LEU A 282 9.80 0.17 17.34
N ARG A 283 9.13 1.09 18.03
CA ARG A 283 8.52 0.88 19.35
C ARG A 283 7.01 0.65 19.22
N VAL A 284 6.53 -0.44 19.81
CA VAL A 284 5.10 -0.79 19.94
C VAL A 284 4.77 -1.02 21.40
N GLY A 285 3.69 -0.40 21.88
CA GLY A 285 3.35 -0.40 23.30
C GLY A 285 4.51 0.10 24.16
N ARG A 286 4.68 -0.51 25.34
CA ARG A 286 5.78 -0.18 26.25
C ARG A 286 7.00 -1.09 26.06
N ASP A 287 6.79 -2.35 25.71
CA ASP A 287 7.82 -3.39 25.89
C ASP A 287 8.40 -3.93 24.57
N VAL A 288 7.76 -3.69 23.43
CA VAL A 288 8.21 -4.23 22.15
C VAL A 288 9.05 -3.20 21.40
N THR A 289 10.36 -3.44 21.30
CA THR A 289 11.29 -2.67 20.48
C THR A 289 11.92 -3.56 19.42
N VAL A 290 11.73 -3.20 18.15
CA VAL A 290 12.28 -3.93 17.01
C VAL A 290 13.39 -3.10 16.38
N PRO A 291 14.65 -3.56 16.40
CA PRO A 291 15.72 -2.90 15.66
C PRO A 291 15.47 -2.95 14.14
N ALA A 292 15.78 -1.88 13.42
CA ALA A 292 15.65 -1.86 11.96
C ALA A 292 16.52 -2.94 11.29
N GLY A 293 17.66 -3.28 11.88
CA GLY A 293 18.55 -4.35 11.40
C GLY A 293 18.13 -5.78 11.75
N ALA A 294 16.98 -5.98 12.39
CA ALA A 294 16.47 -7.33 12.69
C ALA A 294 16.12 -8.08 11.38
N ARG A 295 16.50 -9.35 11.30
CA ARG A 295 16.26 -10.24 10.16
C ARG A 295 15.19 -11.27 10.49
#